data_AF-A0A667GY52-F1
#
_entry.id   AF-A0A667GY52-F1
#
_cell.length_a   1.000
_cell.length_b   1.000
_cell.length_c   1.000
_cell.angle_alpha   90.00
_cell.angle_beta   90.00
_cell.angle_gamma   90.00
#
_symmetry.space_group_name_H-M   'P 1'
#
loop_
_entity.id
_entity.type
_entity.pdbx_description
1 polymer ?
#
loop_
_entity_poly.entity_id
_entity_poly.type
_entity_poly.pdbx_seq_one_letter_code
_entity_poly.pdbx_strand_id
1 'polypeptide(L)'
;MSNGYSADRSFCYLLSCFRTRVKTYIQVEPVLDYLTFLPADLKEQIQRTAVTAGNIHAAELLLSTLEKGVWPPGWARQFVVALQRAGSVLAARYLNPELTDLPSPSSENAHDECLQLLNLLQPSLVDRILVKDVLDKCVEEELLTNEDRNRISAAESNGNESGVRELLKRIVQKENWFSAFLTVLRQTENYALVEELTGTTCFGSNAGIFTKKELHFS
;
A
#
# COMPACT_ATOMS: atom_id res chain seq x y z
N MET A 1 0.14 -12.47 33.06
CA MET A 1 0.11 -10.99 32.94
C MET A 1 1.41 -10.38 32.43
N SER A 2 2.43 -11.17 32.07
CA SER A 2 3.77 -10.70 31.68
C SER A 2 3.93 -10.40 30.18
N ASN A 3 3.12 -11.04 29.32
CA ASN A 3 3.29 -10.94 27.87
C ASN A 3 2.89 -9.58 27.28
N GLY A 4 1.93 -8.86 27.87
CA GLY A 4 1.50 -7.54 27.38
C GLY A 4 2.61 -6.50 27.45
N TYR A 5 3.27 -6.40 28.61
CA TYR A 5 4.42 -5.49 28.80
C TYR A 5 5.63 -5.83 27.92
N SER A 6 5.83 -7.12 27.59
CA SER A 6 6.90 -7.54 26.69
C SER A 6 6.62 -7.12 25.25
N ALA A 7 5.38 -7.33 24.77
CA ALA A 7 4.99 -6.95 23.42
C ALA A 7 5.05 -5.42 23.21
N ASP A 8 4.62 -4.65 24.21
CA ASP A 8 4.65 -3.18 24.17
C ASP A 8 6.11 -2.64 24.11
N ARG A 9 7.07 -3.29 24.80
CA ARG A 9 8.50 -2.94 24.69
C ARG A 9 9.10 -3.34 23.34
N SER A 10 8.79 -4.54 22.85
CA SER A 10 9.22 -4.99 21.52
C SER A 10 8.72 -4.05 20.43
N PHE A 11 7.47 -3.58 20.55
CA PHE A 11 6.91 -2.60 19.64
C PHE A 11 7.73 -1.31 19.58
N CYS A 12 8.06 -0.69 20.72
CA CYS A 12 8.83 0.55 20.72
C CYS A 12 10.22 0.35 20.09
N TYR A 13 10.85 -0.81 20.33
CA TYR A 13 12.11 -1.15 19.67
C TYR A 13 11.95 -1.25 18.14
N LEU A 14 10.97 -2.00 17.65
CA LEU A 14 10.70 -2.13 16.21
C LEU A 14 10.36 -0.79 15.56
N LEU A 15 9.55 0.03 16.24
CA LEU A 15 9.24 1.36 15.81
C LEU A 15 10.51 2.20 15.65
N SER A 16 11.45 2.14 16.60
CA SER A 16 12.72 2.87 16.48
C SER A 16 13.57 2.41 15.28
N CYS A 17 13.57 1.11 14.96
CA CYS A 17 14.31 0.55 13.83
C CYS A 17 13.69 0.91 12.48
N PHE A 18 12.36 0.83 12.36
CA PHE A 18 11.66 0.89 11.07
C PHE A 18 10.85 2.17 10.86
N ARG A 19 10.96 3.16 11.76
CA ARG A 19 10.16 4.39 11.78
C ARG A 19 9.97 5.02 10.41
N THR A 20 11.07 5.20 9.69
CA THR A 20 11.10 5.88 8.39
C THR A 20 10.22 5.18 7.35
N ARG A 21 10.19 3.85 7.35
CA ARG A 21 9.34 3.04 6.45
C ARG A 21 7.92 2.92 6.96
N VAL A 22 7.75 2.68 8.25
CA VAL A 22 6.43 2.55 8.88
C VAL A 22 5.56 3.78 8.58
N LYS A 23 6.09 5.00 8.73
CA LYS A 23 5.30 6.22 8.50
C LYS A 23 4.87 6.42 7.04
N THR A 24 5.56 5.83 6.07
CA THR A 24 5.14 5.89 4.66
C THR A 24 4.00 4.93 4.36
N TYR A 25 3.84 3.90 5.20
CA TYR A 25 2.86 2.83 5.00
C TYR A 25 1.54 2.99 5.76
N ILE A 26 1.43 4.00 6.62
CA ILE A 26 0.25 4.21 7.46
C ILE A 26 -0.71 5.17 6.76
N GLN A 27 -1.97 4.77 6.59
CA GLN A 27 -3.08 5.70 6.38
C GLN A 27 -3.66 6.08 7.75
N VAL A 28 -3.44 7.32 8.19
CA VAL A 28 -3.68 7.69 9.59
C VAL A 28 -5.15 7.70 9.95
N GLU A 29 -5.97 8.33 9.11
CA GLU A 29 -7.39 8.55 9.40
C GLU A 29 -8.15 7.23 9.65
N PRO A 30 -8.06 6.20 8.79
CA PRO A 30 -8.74 4.92 9.04
C PRO A 30 -8.19 4.18 10.27
N VAL A 31 -6.90 4.34 10.59
CA VAL A 31 -6.29 3.69 11.76
C VAL A 31 -6.87 4.27 13.05
N LEU A 32 -7.07 5.58 13.12
CA LEU A 32 -7.58 6.26 14.33
C LEU A 32 -8.98 5.76 14.73
N ASP A 33 -9.80 5.31 13.78
CA ASP A 33 -11.14 4.78 14.04
C ASP A 33 -11.10 3.50 14.90
N TYR A 34 -10.04 2.69 14.76
CA TYR A 34 -9.86 1.45 15.50
C TYR A 34 -9.09 1.63 16.84
N LEU A 35 -8.49 2.80 17.09
CA LEU A 35 -7.75 3.08 18.32
C LEU A 35 -8.68 3.60 19.43
N THR A 36 -9.40 2.70 20.08
CA THR A 36 -10.37 3.06 21.14
C THR A 36 -9.73 3.60 22.42
N PHE A 37 -8.46 3.28 22.67
CA PHE A 37 -7.73 3.76 23.85
C PHE A 37 -7.21 5.20 23.70
N LEU A 38 -7.14 5.71 22.47
CA LEU A 38 -6.60 7.04 22.21
C LEU A 38 -7.65 8.11 22.52
N PRO A 39 -7.35 9.10 23.37
CA PRO A 39 -8.24 10.22 23.67
C PRO A 39 -8.70 11.00 22.42
N ALA A 40 -9.91 11.55 22.48
CA ALA A 40 -10.54 12.24 21.35
C ALA A 40 -9.78 13.52 20.92
N ASP A 41 -9.24 14.26 21.88
CA ASP A 41 -8.41 15.45 21.66
C ASP A 41 -7.12 15.11 20.89
N LEU A 42 -6.46 14.00 21.24
CA LEU A 42 -5.29 13.53 20.50
C LEU A 42 -5.65 13.06 19.10
N LYS A 43 -6.77 12.34 18.93
CA LYS A 43 -7.27 11.96 17.59
C LYS A 43 -7.52 13.18 16.73
N GLU A 44 -8.20 14.19 17.27
CA GLU A 44 -8.50 15.43 16.54
C GLU A 44 -7.22 16.18 16.16
N GLN A 45 -6.24 16.26 17.06
CA GLN A 45 -4.94 16.87 16.76
C GLN A 45 -4.25 16.17 15.58
N ILE A 46 -4.21 14.84 15.60
CA ILE A 46 -3.59 14.04 14.53
C ILE A 46 -4.35 14.21 13.21
N GLN A 47 -5.68 14.21 13.24
CA GLN A 47 -6.52 14.45 12.05
C GLN A 47 -6.27 15.84 11.47
N ARG A 48 -6.20 16.88 12.32
CA ARG A 48 -5.86 18.25 11.86
C ARG A 48 -4.48 18.30 11.23
N THR A 49 -3.49 17.58 11.77
CA THR A 49 -2.17 17.47 11.14
C THR A 49 -2.26 16.78 9.77
N ALA A 50 -3.10 15.76 9.61
CA ALA A 50 -3.28 15.08 8.32
C ALA A 50 -3.83 16.03 7.25
N VAL A 51 -4.79 16.89 7.63
CA VAL A 51 -5.39 17.90 6.74
C VAL A 51 -4.40 19.02 6.41
N THR A 52 -3.61 19.48 7.37
CA THR A 52 -2.78 20.70 7.21
C THR A 52 -1.35 20.43 6.73
N ALA A 53 -0.75 19.32 7.15
CA ALA A 53 0.65 18.97 6.86
C ALA A 53 0.77 17.64 6.09
N GLY A 54 -0.35 16.97 5.81
CA GLY A 54 -0.38 15.72 5.07
C GLY A 54 -0.19 14.48 5.93
N ASN A 55 -0.50 13.33 5.34
CA ASN A 55 -0.58 12.04 6.01
C ASN A 55 0.76 11.60 6.65
N ILE A 56 1.91 11.88 6.02
CA ILE A 56 3.23 11.48 6.56
C ILE A 56 3.51 12.18 7.91
N HIS A 57 3.21 13.48 8.02
CA HIS A 57 3.39 14.23 9.26
C HIS A 57 2.43 13.77 10.35
N ALA A 58 1.19 13.45 9.97
CA ALA A 58 0.22 12.88 10.90
C ALA A 58 0.64 11.49 11.39
N ALA A 59 1.22 10.65 10.51
CA ALA A 59 1.72 9.33 10.89
C ALA A 59 2.90 9.47 11.86
N GLU A 60 3.83 10.38 11.60
CA GLU A 60 4.93 10.70 12.50
C GLU A 60 4.44 11.17 13.88
N LEU A 61 3.40 12.01 13.92
CA LEU A 61 2.79 12.47 15.17
C LEU A 61 2.10 11.33 15.92
N LEU A 62 1.34 10.48 15.22
CA LEU A 62 0.70 9.30 15.79
C LEU A 62 1.75 8.37 16.42
N LEU A 63 2.80 8.02 15.67
CA LEU A 63 3.87 7.15 16.14
C LEU A 63 4.61 7.75 17.35
N SER A 64 4.91 9.05 17.32
CA SER A 64 5.51 9.77 18.45
C SER A 64 4.64 9.74 19.70
N THR A 65 3.31 9.86 19.52
CA THR A 65 2.33 9.85 20.61
C THR A 65 2.29 8.47 21.25
N LEU A 66 2.25 7.42 20.43
CA LEU A 66 2.27 6.04 20.88
C LEU A 66 3.55 5.69 21.65
N GLU A 67 4.71 6.12 21.15
CA GLU A 67 6.02 5.87 21.76
C GLU A 67 6.20 6.54 23.13
N LYS A 68 5.64 7.74 23.33
CA LYS A 68 5.81 8.54 24.54
C LYS A 68 4.70 8.37 25.58
N GLY A 69 3.55 7.84 25.15
CA GLY A 69 2.36 7.74 25.99
C GLY A 69 2.42 6.56 26.97
N VAL A 70 1.59 6.65 28.01
CA VAL A 70 1.34 5.54 28.94
C VAL A 70 -0.03 4.97 28.60
N TRP A 71 -0.03 3.76 28.03
CA TRP A 71 -1.23 3.15 27.47
C TRP A 71 -1.64 1.89 28.23
N PRO A 72 -2.91 1.46 28.11
CA PRO A 72 -3.36 0.20 28.68
C PRO A 72 -2.55 -1.00 28.15
N PRO A 73 -2.33 -2.05 28.96
CA PRO A 73 -1.60 -3.23 28.51
C PRO A 73 -2.19 -3.84 27.23
N GLY A 74 -1.34 -4.12 26.24
CA GLY A 74 -1.76 -4.71 24.96
C GLY A 74 -2.20 -3.70 23.90
N TRP A 75 -2.03 -2.40 24.15
CA TRP A 75 -2.24 -1.34 23.16
C TRP A 75 -1.42 -1.55 21.88
N ALA A 76 -0.20 -2.09 21.97
CA ALA A 76 0.64 -2.32 20.79
C ALA A 76 -0.01 -3.34 19.85
N ARG A 77 -0.59 -4.41 20.40
CA ARG A 77 -1.33 -5.39 19.62
C ARG A 77 -2.59 -4.77 19.02
N GLN A 78 -3.32 -3.95 19.77
CA GLN A 78 -4.46 -3.22 19.23
C GLN A 78 -4.06 -2.31 18.07
N PHE A 79 -2.92 -1.63 18.16
CA PHE A 79 -2.40 -0.78 17.09
C PHE A 79 -2.05 -1.60 15.84
N VAL A 80 -1.35 -2.74 15.98
CA VAL A 80 -1.08 -3.65 14.85
C VAL A 80 -2.36 -4.15 14.19
N VAL A 81 -3.38 -4.51 14.98
CA VAL A 81 -4.70 -4.92 14.45
C VAL A 81 -5.40 -3.76 13.75
N ALA A 82 -5.29 -2.53 14.28
CA ALA A 82 -5.83 -1.33 13.63
C ALA A 82 -5.18 -1.09 12.27
N LEU A 83 -3.85 -1.24 12.16
CA LEU A 83 -3.13 -1.14 10.89
C LEU A 83 -3.63 -2.16 9.86
N GLN A 84 -3.83 -3.42 10.28
CA GLN A 84 -4.36 -4.47 9.40
C GLN A 84 -5.78 -4.14 8.91
N ARG A 85 -6.68 -3.73 9.82
CA ARG A 85 -8.07 -3.40 9.48
C ARG A 85 -8.20 -2.15 8.62
N ALA A 86 -7.30 -1.18 8.81
CA ALA A 86 -7.17 0.01 7.98
C ALA A 86 -6.47 -0.26 6.63
N GLY A 87 -6.08 -1.51 6.33
CA GLY A 87 -5.41 -1.88 5.09
C GLY A 87 -3.96 -1.36 4.97
N SER A 88 -3.33 -0.99 6.08
CA SER A 88 -1.90 -0.63 6.20
C SER A 88 -1.06 -1.87 6.58
N VAL A 89 -1.17 -2.95 5.81
CA VAL A 89 -0.64 -4.28 6.14
C VAL A 89 0.89 -4.28 6.24
N LEU A 90 1.58 -3.57 5.34
CA LEU A 90 3.04 -3.45 5.38
C LEU A 90 3.51 -2.80 6.69
N ALA A 91 2.84 -1.74 7.15
CA ALA A 91 3.15 -1.10 8.44
C ALA A 91 2.94 -2.07 9.62
N ALA A 92 1.89 -2.90 9.57
CA ALA A 92 1.60 -3.89 10.60
C ALA A 92 2.71 -4.95 10.72
N ARG A 93 3.31 -5.37 9.60
CA ARG A 93 4.41 -6.35 9.59
C ARG A 93 5.68 -5.86 10.25
N TYR A 94 6.12 -4.64 9.93
CA TYR A 94 7.30 -4.03 10.57
C TYR A 94 7.14 -3.88 12.08
N LEU A 95 5.90 -3.67 12.54
CA LEU A 95 5.59 -3.43 13.95
C LEU A 95 5.06 -4.66 14.68
N ASN A 96 5.02 -5.83 14.02
CA ASN A 96 4.55 -7.05 14.65
C ASN A 96 5.55 -7.50 15.72
N PRO A 97 5.19 -7.49 17.03
CA PRO A 97 6.10 -7.85 18.11
C PRO A 97 6.52 -9.32 18.08
N GLU A 98 5.83 -10.17 17.32
CA GLU A 98 6.16 -11.59 17.17
C GLU A 98 7.30 -11.83 16.17
N LEU A 99 7.71 -10.81 15.39
CA LEU A 99 8.80 -10.88 14.40
C LEU A 99 8.67 -12.00 13.36
N THR A 100 7.48 -12.58 13.20
CA THR A 100 7.25 -13.75 12.35
C THR A 100 7.27 -13.43 10.86
N ASP A 101 7.10 -12.16 10.50
CA ASP A 101 6.79 -11.76 9.12
C ASP A 101 7.46 -10.44 8.72
N LEU A 102 8.68 -10.21 9.21
CA LEU A 102 9.46 -9.04 8.80
C LEU A 102 9.91 -9.18 7.33
N PRO A 103 9.73 -8.15 6.48
CA PRO A 103 10.21 -8.19 5.10
C PRO A 103 11.72 -8.43 5.01
N SER A 104 12.16 -9.22 4.03
CA SER A 104 13.58 -9.43 3.76
C SER A 104 14.17 -8.26 2.96
N PRO A 105 15.48 -7.96 3.08
CA PRO A 105 16.12 -6.89 2.32
C PRO A 105 15.92 -6.98 0.80
N SER A 106 15.86 -8.19 0.24
CA SER A 106 15.59 -8.39 -1.18
C SER A 106 14.14 -8.05 -1.56
N SER A 107 13.17 -8.44 -0.73
CA SER A 107 11.75 -8.09 -0.95
C SER A 107 11.52 -6.57 -0.81
N GLU A 108 12.21 -5.96 0.13
CA GLU A 108 12.21 -4.52 0.36
C GLU A 108 12.78 -3.76 -0.85
N ASN A 109 13.91 -4.21 -1.39
CA ASN A 109 14.52 -3.60 -2.57
C ASN A 109 13.63 -3.72 -3.81
N ALA A 110 13.04 -4.90 -4.04
CA ALA A 110 12.11 -5.10 -5.16
C ALA A 110 10.87 -4.20 -5.05
N HIS A 111 10.33 -4.02 -3.84
CA HIS A 111 9.23 -3.10 -3.61
C HIS A 111 9.63 -1.65 -3.88
N ASP A 112 10.79 -1.20 -3.39
CA ASP A 112 11.29 0.15 -3.61
C ASP A 112 11.53 0.45 -5.10
N GLU A 113 12.07 -0.51 -5.86
CA GLU A 113 12.23 -0.42 -7.32
C GLU A 113 10.88 -0.25 -8.02
N CYS A 114 9.85 -1.02 -7.63
CA CYS A 114 8.50 -0.88 -8.18
C CYS A 114 7.91 0.51 -7.87
N LEU A 115 8.16 1.07 -6.69
CA LEU A 115 7.72 2.44 -6.34
C LEU A 115 8.44 3.50 -7.18
N GLN A 116 9.75 3.33 -7.40
CA GLN A 116 10.52 4.25 -8.25
C GLN A 116 9.99 4.25 -9.69
N LEU A 117 9.72 3.06 -10.23
CA LEU A 117 9.11 2.91 -11.55
C LEU A 117 7.73 3.57 -11.62
N LEU A 118 6.88 3.34 -10.62
CA LEU A 118 5.56 3.97 -10.55
C LEU A 118 5.65 5.49 -10.52
N ASN A 119 6.57 6.04 -9.73
CA ASN A 119 6.77 7.49 -9.63
C ASN A 119 7.24 8.10 -10.96
N LEU A 120 8.10 7.39 -11.70
CA LEU A 120 8.55 7.82 -13.02
C LEU A 120 7.40 7.85 -14.03
N LEU A 121 6.54 6.83 -14.00
CA LEU A 121 5.43 6.64 -14.94
C LEU A 121 4.12 7.25 -14.46
N GLN A 122 4.12 7.92 -13.29
CA GLN A 122 2.92 8.49 -12.69
C GLN A 122 2.17 9.43 -13.65
N PRO A 123 2.83 10.31 -14.44
CA PRO A 123 2.13 11.14 -15.41
C PRO A 123 1.34 10.32 -16.45
N SER A 124 1.96 9.28 -17.03
CA SER A 124 1.30 8.37 -17.99
C SER A 124 0.13 7.63 -17.36
N LEU A 125 0.29 7.16 -16.13
CA LEU A 125 -0.75 6.41 -15.42
C LEU A 125 -1.96 7.30 -15.09
N VAL A 126 -1.72 8.51 -14.63
CA VAL A 126 -2.78 9.48 -14.30
C VAL A 126 -3.56 9.91 -15.55
N ASP A 127 -2.87 10.08 -16.67
CA ASP A 127 -3.47 10.47 -17.95
C ASP A 127 -4.34 9.36 -18.57
N ARG A 128 -3.89 8.10 -18.47
CA ARG A 128 -4.48 6.99 -19.24
C ARG A 128 -5.45 6.10 -18.47
N ILE A 129 -5.32 6.00 -17.15
CA ILE A 129 -6.21 5.16 -16.34
C ILE A 129 -7.56 5.85 -16.16
N LEU A 130 -8.64 5.10 -16.36
CA LEU A 130 -9.98 5.52 -15.98
C LEU A 130 -10.39 4.81 -14.68
N VAL A 131 -10.66 5.59 -13.63
CA VAL A 131 -10.99 5.07 -12.30
C VAL A 131 -12.17 4.12 -12.35
N LYS A 132 -13.24 4.52 -13.03
CA LYS A 132 -14.45 3.70 -13.25
C LYS A 132 -14.18 2.32 -13.87
N ASP A 133 -13.10 2.16 -14.63
CA ASP A 133 -12.80 0.90 -15.33
C ASP A 133 -11.98 -0.04 -14.42
N VAL A 134 -11.11 0.53 -13.57
CA VAL A 134 -10.18 -0.25 -12.73
C VAL A 134 -10.66 -0.44 -11.29
N LEU A 135 -11.49 0.45 -10.76
CA LEU A 135 -11.78 0.53 -9.33
C LEU A 135 -12.50 -0.71 -8.81
N ASP A 136 -13.57 -1.13 -9.48
CA ASP A 136 -14.32 -2.32 -9.06
C ASP A 136 -13.44 -3.58 -9.17
N LYS A 137 -12.60 -3.66 -10.22
CA LYS A 137 -11.66 -4.78 -10.39
C LYS A 137 -10.57 -4.81 -9.33
N CYS A 138 -10.07 -3.66 -8.89
CA CYS A 138 -9.15 -3.56 -7.76
C CYS A 138 -9.76 -4.08 -6.46
N VAL A 139 -11.07 -3.94 -6.24
CA VAL A 139 -11.75 -4.49 -5.06
C VAL A 139 -11.97 -6.00 -5.21
N GLU A 140 -12.33 -6.47 -6.40
CA GLU A 140 -12.48 -7.90 -6.70
C GLU A 140 -11.18 -8.70 -6.50
N GLU A 141 -10.04 -8.14 -6.89
CA GLU A 141 -8.71 -8.74 -6.70
C GLU A 141 -8.14 -8.49 -5.29
N GLU A 142 -8.97 -8.02 -4.35
CA GLU A 142 -8.62 -7.71 -2.95
C GLU A 142 -7.46 -6.70 -2.80
N LEU A 143 -7.12 -5.98 -3.87
CA LEU A 143 -6.10 -4.95 -3.86
C LEU A 143 -6.58 -3.70 -3.09
N LEU A 144 -7.88 -3.41 -3.14
CA LEU A 144 -8.49 -2.29 -2.44
C LEU A 144 -9.64 -2.76 -1.54
N THR A 145 -9.80 -2.09 -0.41
CA THR A 145 -10.95 -2.30 0.48
C THR A 145 -12.18 -1.51 0.02
N ASN A 146 -13.37 -1.82 0.55
CA ASN A 146 -14.57 -1.01 0.32
C ASN A 146 -14.41 0.44 0.82
N GLU A 147 -13.65 0.66 1.89
CA GLU A 147 -13.34 2.01 2.35
C GLU A 147 -12.47 2.75 1.33
N ASP A 148 -11.44 2.08 0.81
CA ASP A 148 -10.58 2.61 -0.24
C ASP A 148 -11.40 3.02 -1.46
N ARG A 149 -12.36 2.16 -1.88
CA ARG A 149 -13.30 2.44 -2.97
C ARG A 149 -14.09 3.72 -2.77
N ASN A 150 -14.66 3.91 -1.58
CA ASN A 150 -15.44 5.09 -1.25
C ASN A 150 -14.59 6.36 -1.28
N ARG A 151 -13.38 6.31 -0.74
CA ARG A 151 -12.46 7.46 -0.73
C ARG A 151 -11.95 7.81 -2.13
N ILE A 152 -11.68 6.81 -2.97
CA ILE A 152 -11.30 7.03 -4.37
C ILE A 152 -12.46 7.63 -5.17
N SER A 153 -13.68 7.10 -5.00
CA SER A 153 -14.89 7.65 -5.65
C SER A 153 -15.15 9.09 -5.23
N ALA A 154 -14.91 9.42 -3.96
CA ALA A 154 -15.01 10.80 -3.47
C ALA A 154 -13.91 11.71 -4.05
N ALA A 155 -12.70 11.19 -4.27
CA ALA A 155 -11.64 11.96 -4.94
C ALA A 155 -11.94 12.16 -6.44
N GLU A 156 -12.53 11.16 -7.09
CA GLU A 156 -12.95 11.19 -8.50
C GLU A 156 -13.99 12.28 -8.79
N SER A 157 -14.79 12.70 -7.79
CA SER A 157 -15.71 13.84 -7.95
C SER A 157 -14.99 15.15 -8.26
N ASN A 158 -13.68 15.25 -7.98
CA ASN A 158 -12.81 16.36 -8.34
C ASN A 158 -12.06 16.12 -9.67
N GLY A 159 -12.48 15.12 -10.45
CA GLY A 159 -11.88 14.71 -11.72
C GLY A 159 -11.22 13.33 -11.65
N ASN A 160 -11.20 12.64 -12.78
CA ASN A 160 -10.61 11.31 -12.91
C ASN A 160 -9.15 11.27 -12.42
N GLU A 161 -8.34 12.27 -12.77
CA GLU A 161 -6.94 12.35 -12.35
C GLU A 161 -6.78 12.36 -10.82
N SER A 162 -7.65 13.07 -10.11
CA SER A 162 -7.68 13.11 -8.65
C SER A 162 -7.99 11.72 -8.08
N GLY A 163 -8.95 11.02 -8.68
CA GLY A 163 -9.26 9.64 -8.34
C GLY A 163 -8.11 8.67 -8.63
N VAL A 164 -7.44 8.78 -9.79
CA VAL A 164 -6.28 7.92 -10.12
C VAL A 164 -5.13 8.16 -9.15
N ARG A 165 -4.80 9.41 -8.83
CA ARG A 165 -3.73 9.72 -7.85
C ARG A 165 -4.03 9.12 -6.49
N GLU A 166 -5.28 9.20 -6.05
CA GLU A 166 -5.70 8.62 -4.77
C GLU A 166 -5.75 7.08 -4.82
N LEU A 167 -6.09 6.49 -5.96
CA LEU A 167 -5.99 5.04 -6.20
C LEU A 167 -4.52 4.59 -6.09
N LEU A 168 -3.62 5.21 -6.85
CA LEU A 168 -2.19 4.88 -6.85
C LEU A 168 -1.58 5.00 -5.46
N LYS A 169 -1.92 6.07 -4.73
CA LYS A 169 -1.47 6.30 -3.35
C LYS A 169 -1.90 5.20 -2.37
N ARG A 170 -3.02 4.52 -2.63
CA ARG A 170 -3.53 3.43 -1.79
C ARG A 170 -2.99 2.06 -2.17
N ILE A 171 -2.91 1.74 -3.46
CA ILE A 171 -2.44 0.41 -3.88
C ILE A 171 -1.00 0.16 -3.43
N VAL A 172 -0.13 1.18 -3.44
CA VAL A 172 1.28 1.04 -3.03
C VAL A 172 1.46 0.66 -1.55
N GLN A 173 0.41 0.82 -0.74
CA GLN A 173 0.40 0.46 0.67
C GLN A 173 0.13 -1.03 0.91
N LYS A 174 -0.23 -1.75 -0.15
CA LYS A 174 -0.68 -3.14 -0.10
C LYS A 174 0.47 -4.07 -0.41
N GLU A 175 0.33 -5.31 0.03
CA GLU A 175 1.29 -6.35 -0.30
C GLU A 175 1.10 -6.81 -1.73
N ASN A 176 2.20 -7.16 -2.40
CA ASN A 176 2.18 -7.67 -3.77
C ASN A 176 1.38 -6.79 -4.74
N TRP A 177 1.27 -5.50 -4.42
CA TRP A 177 0.41 -4.55 -5.11
C TRP A 177 0.76 -4.45 -6.58
N PHE A 178 2.05 -4.51 -6.93
CA PHE A 178 2.52 -4.35 -8.29
C PHE A 178 2.00 -5.47 -9.19
N SER A 179 2.15 -6.73 -8.77
CA SER A 179 1.62 -7.88 -9.52
C SER A 179 0.09 -7.87 -9.60
N ALA A 180 -0.60 -7.56 -8.51
CA ALA A 180 -2.06 -7.48 -8.49
C ALA A 180 -2.56 -6.36 -9.41
N PHE A 181 -1.91 -5.21 -9.38
CA PHE A 181 -2.24 -4.07 -10.24
C PHE A 181 -2.01 -4.37 -11.72
N LEU A 182 -0.92 -5.05 -12.08
CA LEU A 182 -0.70 -5.52 -13.45
C LEU A 182 -1.81 -6.49 -13.91
N THR A 183 -2.28 -7.37 -13.03
CA THR A 183 -3.43 -8.25 -13.33
C THR A 183 -4.69 -7.44 -13.59
N VAL A 184 -5.01 -6.46 -12.73
CA VAL A 184 -6.16 -5.56 -12.92
C VAL A 184 -6.05 -4.81 -14.25
N LEU A 185 -4.89 -4.25 -14.57
CA LEU A 185 -4.69 -3.54 -15.84
C LEU A 185 -4.91 -4.47 -17.05
N ARG A 186 -4.50 -5.74 -17.00
CA ARG A 186 -4.77 -6.71 -18.08
C ARG A 186 -6.24 -7.06 -18.20
N GLN A 187 -6.94 -7.22 -17.08
CA GLN A 187 -8.37 -7.55 -17.04
C GLN A 187 -9.24 -6.40 -17.52
N THR A 188 -8.75 -5.17 -17.40
CA THR A 188 -9.42 -3.94 -17.82
C THR A 188 -8.89 -3.43 -19.17
N GLU A 189 -8.20 -4.29 -19.92
CA GLU A 189 -7.70 -4.03 -21.27
C GLU A 189 -6.70 -2.86 -21.39
N ASN A 190 -6.09 -2.43 -20.28
CA ASN A 190 -5.04 -1.42 -20.21
C ASN A 190 -3.65 -1.99 -20.60
N TYR A 191 -3.58 -2.73 -21.71
CA TYR A 191 -2.38 -3.47 -22.11
C TYR A 191 -1.17 -2.56 -22.38
N ALA A 192 -1.38 -1.38 -22.97
CA ALA A 192 -0.28 -0.44 -23.23
C ALA A 192 0.42 0.01 -21.93
N LEU A 193 -0.34 0.19 -20.84
CA LEU A 193 0.22 0.53 -19.53
C LEU A 193 0.96 -0.65 -18.91
N VAL A 194 0.48 -1.88 -19.14
CA VAL A 194 1.18 -3.10 -18.73
C VAL A 194 2.54 -3.19 -19.42
N GLU A 195 2.59 -2.98 -20.74
CA GLU A 195 3.85 -3.00 -21.51
C GLU A 195 4.82 -1.91 -21.03
N GLU A 196 4.32 -0.71 -20.73
CA GLU A 196 5.13 0.41 -20.21
C GLU A 196 5.70 0.09 -18.81
N LEU A 197 4.92 -0.58 -17.96
CA LEU A 197 5.33 -0.98 -16.60
C LEU A 197 6.24 -2.22 -16.57
N THR A 198 6.17 -3.12 -17.56
CA THR A 198 6.98 -4.35 -17.55
C THR A 198 8.12 -4.33 -18.56
N GLY A 199 8.16 -3.35 -19.47
CA GLY A 199 9.09 -3.31 -20.59
C GLY A 199 8.98 -4.48 -21.56
N THR A 200 7.92 -5.29 -21.45
CA THR A 200 7.69 -6.49 -22.26
C THR A 200 6.42 -6.30 -23.07
N THR A 201 6.50 -6.50 -24.38
CA THR A 201 5.33 -6.43 -25.25
C THR A 201 4.42 -7.63 -24.96
N CYS A 202 3.16 -7.41 -24.65
CA CYS A 202 2.21 -8.47 -24.31
C CYS A 202 1.90 -9.40 -25.50
N PHE A 203 2.31 -9.01 -26.71
CA PHE A 203 2.19 -9.81 -27.94
C PHE A 203 3.48 -10.57 -28.34
N GLY A 204 4.51 -10.58 -27.48
CA GLY A 204 5.82 -11.17 -27.76
C GLY A 204 5.99 -12.66 -27.38
N SER A 205 5.07 -13.55 -27.76
CA SER A 205 5.32 -15.00 -27.76
C SER A 205 4.53 -15.71 -28.85
N ASN A 206 4.89 -15.42 -30.11
CA ASN A 206 4.65 -16.29 -31.27
C ASN A 206 5.69 -16.05 -32.38
N ALA A 207 6.95 -15.77 -32.02
CA ALA A 207 8.06 -15.68 -32.96
C ALA A 207 9.06 -16.81 -32.68
N GLY A 208 8.72 -18.02 -33.12
CA GLY A 208 9.58 -19.19 -32.90
C GLY A 208 9.13 -20.50 -33.52
N ILE A 209 8.28 -20.51 -34.56
CA ILE A 209 8.08 -21.71 -35.40
C ILE A 209 8.16 -21.29 -36.87
N PHE A 210 9.36 -20.88 -37.32
CA PHE A 210 9.70 -20.96 -38.73
C PHE A 210 10.07 -22.40 -39.06
N THR A 211 9.06 -23.13 -39.51
CA THR A 211 9.08 -24.13 -40.58
C THR A 211 10.47 -24.60 -41.05
N LYS A 212 10.94 -25.75 -40.54
CA LYS A 212 11.78 -26.65 -41.35
C LYS A 212 10.85 -27.34 -42.35
N LYS A 213 10.58 -26.69 -43.49
CA LYS A 213 10.13 -27.40 -44.69
C LYS A 213 11.36 -28.04 -45.33
N GLU A 214 11.15 -29.29 -45.70
CA GLU A 214 12.00 -30.18 -46.47
C GLU A 214 12.70 -29.48 -47.63
N LEU A 215 14.00 -29.76 -47.79
CA LEU A 215 14.62 -29.87 -49.10
C LEU A 215 15.27 -31.26 -49.16
N HIS A 216 14.72 -32.05 -50.07
CA HIS A 216 14.99 -33.46 -50.31
C HIS A 216 15.95 -33.59 -51.51
N PHE A 217 16.77 -34.65 -51.51
CA PHE A 217 17.59 -35.22 -52.61
C PHE A 217 18.80 -34.39 -53.10
N SER A 218 19.96 -34.99 -53.39
CA SER A 218 20.29 -36.34 -53.88
C SER A 218 21.39 -37.05 -53.10
#